data_AF-A0A7G8WD18-F1
#
_entry.id   AF-A0A7G8WD18-F1
#
_cell.length_a   1.000
_cell.length_b   1.000
_cell.length_c   1.000
_cell.angle_alpha   90.00
_cell.angle_beta   90.00
_cell.angle_gamma   90.00
#
_symmetry.space_group_name_H-M   'P 1'
#
loop_
_entity.id
_entity.type
_entity.pdbx_description
1 polymer ?
#
loop_
_entity_poly.entity_id
_entity_poly.type
_entity_poly.pdbx_seq_one_letter_code
_entity_poly.pdbx_strand_id
1 'polypeptide(L)'
;MKIVKTVLITFGILIITAILIFFGTIFYYSYQDAKFYNIEIPDNLKHLTKPNEGNPQKEIDSLKSTNPESEKLLITGSGYSGYNFYFWHKAAQKGELYVRAYELTQNGELMEKRLPERTKKRISQIDNEYHFFNASTVIFEGTFDKYYPTRFELWFKPYKNGKAEKLTEIEYLIDGWDR
;
A
#
# COMPACT_ATOMS: atom_id res chain seq x y z
N MET A 1 53.63 -14.06 -18.33
CA MET A 1 53.17 -14.37 -16.95
C MET A 1 52.42 -13.23 -16.25
N LYS A 2 52.90 -11.97 -16.26
CA LYS A 2 52.20 -10.86 -15.56
C LYS A 2 50.77 -10.61 -16.08
N ILE A 3 50.58 -10.56 -17.40
CA ILE A 3 49.26 -10.34 -18.02
C ILE A 3 48.27 -11.43 -17.63
N VAL A 4 48.67 -12.71 -17.68
CA VAL A 4 47.82 -13.85 -17.29
C VAL A 4 47.42 -13.76 -15.82
N LYS A 5 48.34 -13.39 -14.92
CA LYS A 5 48.02 -13.17 -13.50
C LYS A 5 47.03 -12.03 -13.30
N THR A 6 47.21 -10.91 -14.00
CA THR A 6 46.27 -9.78 -13.95
C THR A 6 44.88 -10.19 -14.44
N VAL A 7 44.78 -10.92 -15.55
CA VAL A 7 43.50 -11.42 -16.09
C VAL A 7 42.81 -12.36 -15.09
N LEU A 8 43.53 -13.29 -14.48
CA LEU A 8 42.98 -14.20 -13.47
C LEU A 8 42.50 -13.46 -12.22
N ILE A 9 43.24 -12.45 -11.75
CA ILE A 9 42.84 -11.63 -10.61
C ILE A 9 41.56 -10.84 -10.93
N THR A 10 41.50 -10.18 -12.10
CA THR A 10 40.31 -9.43 -12.53
C THR A 10 39.09 -10.34 -12.66
N PHE A 11 39.27 -11.53 -13.24
CA PHE A 11 38.19 -12.52 -13.35
C PHE A 11 37.72 -13.01 -11.97
N GLY A 12 38.65 -13.25 -11.05
CA GLY A 12 38.31 -13.58 -9.65
C GLY A 12 37.50 -12.50 -8.95
N ILE A 13 37.87 -11.22 -9.11
CA ILE A 13 37.11 -10.09 -8.54
C ILE A 13 35.71 -10.01 -9.13
N LEU A 14 35.56 -10.21 -10.44
CA LEU A 14 34.23 -10.21 -11.09
C LEU A 14 33.34 -11.33 -10.56
N ILE A 15 33.87 -12.54 -10.36
CA ILE A 15 33.13 -13.66 -9.76
C ILE A 15 32.70 -13.30 -8.33
N ILE A 16 33.62 -12.81 -7.49
CA ILE A 16 33.29 -12.43 -6.11
C ILE A 16 32.22 -11.34 -6.08
N THR A 17 32.32 -10.35 -6.98
CA THR A 17 31.34 -9.26 -7.08
C THR A 17 29.96 -9.79 -7.48
N ALA A 18 29.90 -10.70 -8.46
CA ALA A 18 28.66 -11.34 -8.87
C ALA A 18 28.02 -12.16 -7.72
N ILE A 19 28.83 -12.88 -6.95
CA ILE A 19 28.38 -13.63 -5.77
C ILE A 19 27.83 -12.67 -4.70
N LEU A 20 28.53 -11.59 -4.40
CA LEU A 20 28.07 -10.60 -3.41
C LEU A 20 26.76 -9.93 -3.85
N ILE A 21 26.61 -9.60 -5.14
CA ILE A 21 25.35 -9.06 -5.68
C ILE A 21 24.25 -10.11 -5.55
N PHE A 22 24.51 -11.36 -5.93
CA PHE A 22 23.51 -12.43 -5.88
C PHE A 22 23.01 -12.73 -4.44
N PHE A 23 23.92 -12.87 -3.47
CA PHE A 23 23.51 -13.05 -2.08
C PHE A 23 22.91 -11.78 -1.50
N GLY A 24 23.45 -10.61 -1.85
CA GLY A 24 22.93 -9.32 -1.41
C GLY A 24 21.48 -9.09 -1.82
N THR A 25 21.10 -9.49 -3.03
CA THR A 25 19.68 -9.40 -3.47
C THR A 25 18.80 -10.38 -2.71
N ILE A 26 19.23 -11.63 -2.50
CA ILE A 26 18.48 -12.62 -1.72
C ILE A 26 18.23 -12.11 -0.29
N PHE A 27 19.28 -11.64 0.39
CA PHE A 27 19.15 -11.09 1.74
C PHE A 27 18.26 -9.85 1.77
N TYR A 28 18.39 -8.95 0.80
CA TYR A 28 17.54 -7.77 0.70
C TYR A 28 16.05 -8.13 0.59
N TYR A 29 15.69 -9.04 -0.31
CA TYR A 29 14.29 -9.45 -0.47
C TYR A 29 13.77 -10.21 0.75
N SER A 30 14.57 -11.12 1.31
CA SER A 30 14.19 -11.85 2.53
C SER A 30 13.98 -10.93 3.73
N TYR A 31 14.80 -9.89 3.88
CA TYR A 31 14.63 -8.89 4.93
C TYR A 31 13.36 -8.06 4.74
N GLN A 32 13.08 -7.62 3.51
CA GLN A 32 11.88 -6.83 3.20
C GLN A 32 10.59 -7.62 3.52
N ASP A 33 10.56 -8.91 3.18
CA ASP A 33 9.40 -9.75 3.49
C ASP A 33 9.26 -9.94 5.02
N ALA A 34 10.35 -10.25 5.73
CA ALA A 34 10.33 -10.53 7.16
C ALA A 34 10.02 -9.31 8.05
N LYS A 35 10.23 -8.08 7.55
CA LYS A 35 10.08 -6.82 8.30
C LYS A 35 8.69 -6.68 8.95
N PHE A 36 7.66 -7.27 8.36
CA PHE A 36 6.27 -7.08 8.78
C PHE A 36 5.66 -8.30 9.50
N TYR A 37 6.45 -9.33 9.79
CA TYR A 37 5.90 -10.60 10.32
C TYR A 37 5.66 -10.58 11.82
N ASN A 38 6.43 -9.80 12.58
CA ASN A 38 6.42 -9.80 14.04
C ASN A 38 6.51 -8.38 14.60
N ILE A 39 5.65 -7.48 14.13
CA ILE A 39 5.57 -6.12 14.66
C ILE A 39 4.83 -6.15 16.00
N GLU A 40 5.51 -5.74 17.07
CA GLU A 40 4.86 -5.52 18.36
C GLU A 40 4.01 -4.25 18.30
N ILE A 41 2.74 -4.36 18.71
CA ILE A 41 1.81 -3.23 18.69
C ILE A 41 2.05 -2.38 19.95
N PRO A 42 2.51 -1.11 19.79
CA PRO A 42 2.72 -0.21 20.92
C PRO A 42 1.42 0.11 21.66
N ASP A 43 1.51 0.40 22.96
CA ASP A 43 0.34 0.66 23.81
C ASP A 43 -0.58 1.77 23.28
N ASN A 44 -0.01 2.83 22.70
CA ASN A 44 -0.77 3.93 22.12
C ASN A 44 -1.55 3.55 20.85
N LEU A 45 -1.27 2.39 20.23
CA LEU A 45 -1.94 1.91 19.01
C LEU A 45 -2.86 0.71 19.28
N LYS A 46 -2.95 0.21 20.52
CA LYS A 46 -3.83 -0.92 20.88
C LYS A 46 -5.33 -0.63 20.76
N HIS A 47 -5.70 0.65 20.61
CA HIS A 47 -7.08 1.07 20.41
C HIS A 47 -7.58 0.83 18.97
N LEU A 48 -6.67 0.59 18.02
CA LEU A 48 -7.02 0.34 16.63
C LEU A 48 -7.78 -0.99 16.49
N THR A 49 -8.77 -1.01 15.61
CA THR A 49 -9.57 -2.20 15.32
C THR A 49 -9.24 -2.76 13.95
N LYS A 50 -9.68 -3.98 13.65
CA LYS A 50 -9.61 -4.55 12.31
C LYS A 50 -10.68 -3.94 11.39
N PRO A 51 -10.47 -3.91 10.07
CA PRO A 51 -11.55 -3.61 9.12
C PRO A 51 -12.69 -4.63 9.23
N ASN A 52 -13.89 -4.24 8.80
CA ASN A 52 -15.02 -5.18 8.73
C ASN A 52 -14.81 -6.17 7.56
N GLU A 53 -15.16 -7.44 7.71
CA GLU A 53 -15.03 -8.49 6.68
C GLU A 53 -16.37 -8.83 6.00
N GLY A 54 -17.32 -7.89 5.97
CA GLY A 54 -18.66 -8.12 5.46
C GLY A 54 -18.74 -8.44 3.97
N ASN A 55 -19.95 -8.74 3.49
CA ASN A 55 -20.18 -9.10 2.08
C ASN A 55 -19.99 -7.87 1.17
N PRO A 56 -18.97 -7.83 0.30
CA PRO A 56 -18.62 -6.63 -0.47
C PRO A 56 -19.76 -6.14 -1.38
N GLN A 57 -20.56 -7.04 -1.94
CA GLN A 57 -21.64 -6.65 -2.86
C GLN A 57 -22.79 -5.95 -2.12
N LYS A 58 -23.21 -6.50 -0.98
CA LYS A 58 -24.26 -5.91 -0.15
C LYS A 58 -23.81 -4.58 0.48
N GLU A 59 -22.52 -4.48 0.79
CA GLU A 59 -21.90 -3.24 1.25
C GLU A 59 -21.92 -2.17 0.16
N ILE A 60 -21.48 -2.48 -1.06
CA ILE A 60 -21.40 -1.50 -2.17
C ILE A 60 -22.74 -0.81 -2.43
N ASP A 61 -23.85 -1.56 -2.49
CA ASP A 61 -25.15 -0.96 -2.80
C ASP A 61 -25.62 0.00 -1.70
N SER A 62 -25.31 -0.31 -0.44
CA SER A 62 -25.59 0.55 0.72
C SER A 62 -24.64 1.77 0.77
N LEU A 63 -23.40 1.60 0.35
CA LEU A 63 -22.40 2.66 0.33
C LEU A 63 -22.65 3.66 -0.81
N LYS A 64 -23.08 3.20 -1.99
CA LYS A 64 -23.40 4.09 -3.13
C LYS A 64 -24.51 5.09 -2.84
N SER A 65 -25.48 4.74 -1.98
CA SER A 65 -26.55 5.63 -1.56
C SER A 65 -26.15 6.60 -0.43
N THR A 66 -24.92 6.46 0.10
CA THR A 66 -24.39 7.39 1.09
C THR A 66 -24.00 8.71 0.42
N ASN A 67 -24.48 9.82 0.96
CA ASN A 67 -24.09 11.18 0.55
C ASN A 67 -23.25 11.83 1.65
N PRO A 68 -21.91 11.75 1.57
CA PRO A 68 -21.04 12.28 2.61
C PRO A 68 -20.94 13.81 2.55
N GLU A 69 -20.67 14.43 3.68
CA GLU A 69 -20.43 15.88 3.80
C GLU A 69 -18.95 16.26 3.59
N SER A 70 -18.05 15.26 3.58
CA SER A 70 -16.60 15.43 3.44
C SER A 70 -15.99 14.26 2.65
N GLU A 71 -14.71 14.41 2.28
CA GLU A 71 -13.88 13.31 1.79
C GLU A 71 -13.94 12.13 2.78
N LYS A 72 -14.17 10.93 2.26
CA LYS A 72 -14.32 9.73 3.09
C LYS A 72 -13.56 8.56 2.49
N LEU A 73 -12.87 7.81 3.35
CA LEU A 73 -12.21 6.55 3.04
C LEU A 73 -12.73 5.48 4.00
N LEU A 74 -13.15 4.35 3.47
CA LEU A 74 -13.56 3.17 4.20
C LEU A 74 -12.81 1.96 3.65
N ILE A 75 -12.41 1.07 4.54
CA ILE A 75 -11.69 -0.15 4.21
C ILE A 75 -12.42 -1.34 4.82
N THR A 76 -12.56 -2.39 4.03
CA THR A 76 -13.11 -3.69 4.46
C THR A 76 -12.22 -4.82 3.97
N GLY A 77 -12.38 -6.01 4.56
CA GLY A 77 -11.61 -7.20 4.23
C GLY A 77 -10.41 -7.43 5.16
N SER A 78 -9.56 -8.37 4.77
CA SER A 78 -8.49 -8.94 5.58
C SER A 78 -7.35 -9.45 4.68
N GLY A 79 -6.23 -9.86 5.28
CA GLY A 79 -5.15 -10.55 4.57
C GLY A 79 -5.70 -11.73 3.77
N TYR A 80 -6.62 -12.52 4.34
CA TYR A 80 -7.25 -13.67 3.68
C TYR A 80 -8.15 -13.34 2.50
N SER A 81 -8.99 -12.31 2.63
CA SER A 81 -10.00 -11.96 1.61
C SER A 81 -9.50 -10.90 0.62
N GLY A 82 -8.36 -10.28 0.91
CA GLY A 82 -7.95 -9.01 0.32
C GLY A 82 -8.71 -7.84 0.92
N TYR A 83 -8.26 -6.62 0.59
CA TYR A 83 -8.83 -5.38 1.06
C TYR A 83 -9.64 -4.70 -0.04
N ASN A 84 -10.82 -4.20 0.34
CA ASN A 84 -11.64 -3.32 -0.47
C ASN A 84 -11.51 -1.88 0.05
N PHE A 85 -11.36 -0.95 -0.88
CA PHE A 85 -11.24 0.47 -0.62
C PHE A 85 -12.46 1.15 -1.20
N TYR A 86 -13.20 1.86 -0.37
CA TYR A 86 -14.34 2.67 -0.77
C TYR A 86 -14.05 4.12 -0.43
N PHE A 87 -14.17 5.00 -1.41
CA PHE A 87 -13.87 6.40 -1.18
C PHE A 87 -14.81 7.33 -1.94
N TRP A 88 -15.06 8.48 -1.33
CA TRP A 88 -15.91 9.53 -1.87
C TRP A 88 -15.09 10.78 -2.02
N HIS A 89 -15.14 11.37 -3.21
CA HIS A 89 -14.40 12.57 -3.53
C HIS A 89 -15.23 13.55 -4.34
N LYS A 90 -15.12 14.83 -3.96
CA LYS A 90 -15.71 15.95 -4.69
C LYS A 90 -14.60 16.72 -5.39
N ALA A 91 -14.41 16.39 -6.66
CA ALA A 91 -13.28 16.91 -7.41
C ALA A 91 -13.51 18.32 -7.95
N ALA A 92 -12.63 19.26 -7.59
CA ALA A 92 -12.60 20.59 -8.21
C ALA A 92 -11.85 20.62 -9.56
N GLN A 93 -11.12 19.55 -9.91
CA GLN A 93 -10.33 19.44 -11.13
C GLN A 93 -10.15 17.99 -11.59
N LYS A 94 -9.78 17.78 -12.86
CA LYS A 94 -9.48 16.43 -13.38
C LYS A 94 -8.14 15.93 -12.85
N GLY A 95 -8.06 14.65 -12.52
CA GLY A 95 -6.87 14.06 -11.93
C GLY A 95 -7.01 12.57 -11.65
N GLU A 96 -6.20 12.08 -10.73
CA GLU A 96 -6.19 10.68 -10.29
C GLU A 96 -6.35 10.60 -8.77
N LEU A 97 -7.27 9.75 -8.32
CA LEU A 97 -7.37 9.32 -6.93
C LEU A 97 -6.63 8.00 -6.76
N TYR A 98 -5.98 7.81 -5.62
CA TYR A 98 -5.33 6.55 -5.26
C TYR A 98 -5.11 6.47 -3.76
N VAL A 99 -4.86 5.26 -3.27
CA VAL A 99 -4.59 5.00 -1.85
C VAL A 99 -3.09 4.73 -1.65
N ARG A 100 -2.57 5.23 -0.54
CA ARG A 100 -1.26 4.85 0.02
C ARG A 100 -1.47 4.24 1.39
N ALA A 101 -0.53 3.42 1.85
CA ALA A 101 -0.60 2.80 3.16
C ALA A 101 0.76 2.81 3.84
N TYR A 102 0.77 3.03 5.15
CA TYR A 102 1.96 3.14 5.96
C TYR A 102 1.80 2.32 7.23
N GLU A 103 2.74 1.43 7.48
CA GLU A 103 2.89 0.77 8.77
C GLU A 103 3.31 1.83 9.81
N LEU A 104 2.61 1.91 10.93
CA LEU A 104 2.69 3.05 11.85
C LEU A 104 3.87 3.04 12.82
N THR A 105 4.49 1.89 13.11
CA THR A 105 5.61 1.80 14.06
C THR A 105 6.92 2.30 13.47
N GLN A 106 7.17 2.01 12.19
CA GLN A 106 8.40 2.39 11.48
C GLN A 106 8.14 3.36 10.33
N ASN A 107 6.87 3.75 10.12
CA ASN A 107 6.42 4.60 9.02
C ASN A 107 6.84 4.05 7.64
N GLY A 108 6.84 2.72 7.51
CA GLY A 108 7.20 2.02 6.28
C GLY A 108 6.03 2.02 5.30
N GLU A 109 6.25 2.54 4.09
CA GLU A 109 5.22 2.51 3.04
C GLU A 109 4.99 1.08 2.54
N LEU A 110 3.74 0.65 2.58
CA LEU A 110 3.31 -0.66 2.11
C LEU A 110 3.04 -0.57 0.61
N MET A 111 3.54 -1.54 -0.16
CA MET A 111 3.29 -1.64 -1.60
C MET A 111 3.53 -0.33 -2.36
N GLU A 112 4.59 0.42 -2.03
CA GLU A 112 4.86 1.81 -2.45
C GLU A 112 4.44 2.14 -3.90
N LYS A 113 4.73 1.27 -4.86
CA LYS A 113 4.32 1.43 -6.26
C LYS A 113 2.98 0.76 -6.59
N ARG A 114 2.76 -0.43 -6.05
CA ARG A 114 1.64 -1.31 -6.44
C ARG A 114 0.30 -0.86 -5.87
N LEU A 115 0.23 -0.38 -4.63
CA LEU A 115 -1.04 0.02 -4.03
C LEU A 115 -1.62 1.27 -4.72
N PRO A 116 -0.83 2.34 -4.98
CA PRO A 116 -1.31 3.47 -5.76
C PRO A 116 -1.76 3.08 -7.18
N GLU A 117 -1.01 2.21 -7.85
CA GLU A 117 -1.34 1.73 -9.21
C GLU A 117 -2.64 0.93 -9.23
N ARG A 118 -2.85 0.02 -8.27
CA ARG A 118 -4.02 -0.87 -8.21
C ARG A 118 -5.28 -0.19 -7.71
N THR A 119 -5.16 0.86 -6.91
CA THR A 119 -6.29 1.63 -6.38
C THR A 119 -6.65 2.85 -7.20
N LYS A 120 -5.87 3.14 -8.25
CA LYS A 120 -6.02 4.31 -9.10
C LYS A 120 -7.40 4.43 -9.72
N LYS A 121 -7.99 5.62 -9.59
CA LYS A 121 -9.22 6.02 -10.30
C LYS A 121 -9.02 7.34 -11.01
N ARG A 122 -9.46 7.38 -12.26
CA ARG A 122 -9.42 8.59 -13.10
C ARG A 122 -10.65 9.45 -12.82
N ILE A 123 -10.40 10.72 -12.55
CA ILE A 123 -11.42 11.75 -12.43
C ILE A 123 -11.47 12.53 -13.73
N SER A 124 -12.53 12.28 -14.51
CA SER A 124 -12.74 12.89 -15.83
C SER A 124 -13.82 13.97 -15.84
N GLN A 125 -14.72 13.94 -14.86
CA GLN A 125 -15.83 14.87 -14.67
C GLN A 125 -15.57 15.76 -13.45
N ILE A 126 -16.02 17.01 -13.53
CA ILE A 126 -15.93 18.00 -12.47
C ILE A 126 -17.36 18.49 -12.25
N ASP A 127 -17.87 18.28 -11.05
CA ASP A 127 -19.16 18.78 -10.61
C ASP A 127 -19.14 19.04 -9.10
N ASN A 128 -20.27 19.47 -8.56
CA ASN A 128 -20.36 19.89 -7.17
C ASN A 128 -20.81 18.75 -6.23
N GLU A 129 -20.74 17.49 -6.68
CA GLU A 129 -21.23 16.31 -5.97
C GLU A 129 -20.09 15.38 -5.53
N TYR A 130 -20.34 14.61 -4.47
CA TYR A 130 -19.43 13.55 -4.05
C TYR A 130 -19.66 12.30 -4.88
N HIS A 131 -18.61 11.84 -5.57
CA HIS A 131 -18.68 10.60 -6.35
C HIS A 131 -18.12 9.44 -5.57
N PHE A 132 -18.81 8.31 -5.64
CA PHE A 132 -18.35 7.04 -5.06
C PHE A 132 -17.37 6.32 -5.99
N PHE A 133 -16.28 5.84 -5.40
CA PHE A 133 -15.26 5.04 -6.07
C PHE A 133 -14.92 3.82 -5.22
N ASN A 134 -14.52 2.74 -5.90
CA ASN A 134 -14.08 1.53 -5.23
C ASN A 134 -12.88 0.86 -5.91
N ALA A 135 -11.98 0.27 -5.12
CA ALA A 135 -10.89 -0.56 -5.61
C ALA A 135 -10.68 -1.76 -4.68
N SER A 136 -9.96 -2.76 -5.14
CA SER A 136 -9.60 -3.92 -4.31
C SER A 136 -8.19 -4.40 -4.61
N THR A 137 -7.47 -4.81 -3.58
CA THR A 137 -6.19 -5.49 -3.71
C THR A 137 -5.80 -6.22 -2.43
N VAL A 138 -4.76 -7.04 -2.50
CA VAL A 138 -4.11 -7.64 -1.33
C VAL A 138 -2.94 -6.77 -0.91
N ILE A 139 -2.68 -6.68 0.40
CA ILE A 139 -1.43 -6.15 0.95
C ILE A 139 -0.47 -7.32 1.09
N PHE A 140 0.75 -7.20 0.57
CA PHE A 140 1.68 -8.32 0.51
C PHE A 140 2.67 -8.37 1.68
N GLU A 141 2.86 -7.24 2.33
CA GLU A 141 3.68 -7.09 3.51
C GLU A 141 2.98 -7.72 4.72
N GLY A 142 3.65 -8.66 5.38
CA GLY A 142 3.11 -9.41 6.52
C GLY A 142 2.67 -10.82 6.14
N THR A 143 1.95 -11.47 7.04
CA THR A 143 1.34 -12.79 6.84
C THR A 143 0.01 -12.82 7.61
N PHE A 144 -0.79 -13.85 7.37
CA PHE A 144 -2.10 -13.99 7.99
C PHE A 144 -2.02 -13.99 9.52
N ASP A 145 -3.01 -13.36 10.15
CA ASP A 145 -3.16 -13.28 11.61
C ASP A 145 -1.99 -12.63 12.39
N LYS A 146 -1.01 -12.06 11.68
CA LYS A 146 0.06 -11.24 12.23
C LYS A 146 -0.28 -9.77 12.01
N TYR A 147 -1.13 -9.25 12.89
CA TYR A 147 -1.66 -7.90 12.77
C TYR A 147 -0.63 -6.84 13.11
N TYR A 148 -0.63 -5.75 12.33
CA TYR A 148 0.18 -4.56 12.55
C TYR A 148 -0.62 -3.27 12.28
N PRO A 149 -0.29 -2.17 12.98
CA PRO A 149 -1.03 -0.92 12.84
C PRO A 149 -0.67 -0.23 11.53
N THR A 150 -1.69 0.14 10.75
CA THR A 150 -1.52 0.75 9.43
C THR A 150 -2.43 1.94 9.26
N ARG A 151 -1.85 3.02 8.70
CA ARG A 151 -2.59 4.19 8.22
C ARG A 151 -2.76 4.11 6.72
N PHE A 152 -3.98 4.21 6.27
CA PHE A 152 -4.33 4.34 4.87
C PHE A 152 -4.68 5.79 4.57
N GLU A 153 -4.13 6.29 3.47
CA GLU A 153 -4.30 7.68 3.05
C GLU A 153 -4.93 7.71 1.66
N LEU A 154 -5.99 8.51 1.50
CA LEU A 154 -6.53 8.82 0.19
C LEU A 154 -5.80 10.04 -0.37
N TRP A 155 -5.27 9.91 -1.58
CA TRP A 155 -4.52 10.95 -2.26
C TRP A 155 -5.18 11.34 -3.57
N PHE A 156 -5.07 12.61 -3.92
CA PHE A 156 -5.48 13.15 -5.20
C PHE A 156 -4.31 13.83 -5.90
N LYS A 157 -4.14 13.54 -7.19
CA LYS A 157 -3.14 14.17 -8.04
C LYS A 157 -3.81 14.81 -9.26
N PRO A 158 -3.82 16.15 -9.36
CA PRO A 158 -4.35 16.85 -10.51
C PRO A 158 -3.54 16.56 -11.78
N TYR A 159 -4.20 16.50 -12.94
CA TYR A 159 -3.48 16.32 -14.21
C TYR A 159 -2.66 17.54 -14.63
N LYS A 160 -3.14 18.74 -14.31
CA LYS A 160 -2.46 19.99 -14.67
C LYS A 160 -1.57 20.44 -13.51
N ASN A 161 -0.26 20.21 -13.63
CA ASN A 161 0.82 20.74 -12.77
C ASN A 161 0.54 20.73 -11.25
N GLY A 162 -0.36 19.88 -10.78
CA GLY A 162 -0.77 19.83 -9.40
C GLY A 162 0.15 18.90 -8.62
N LYS A 163 0.58 19.35 -7.45
CA LYS A 163 1.20 18.47 -6.47
C LYS A 163 0.12 17.50 -5.98
N ALA A 164 0.50 16.24 -5.77
CA ALA A 164 -0.40 15.29 -5.12
C ALA A 164 -0.66 15.76 -3.68
N GLU A 165 -1.92 15.69 -3.26
CA GLU A 165 -2.36 16.09 -1.94
C GLU A 165 -3.09 14.94 -1.24
N LYS A 166 -2.88 14.84 0.08
CA LYS A 166 -3.62 13.91 0.92
C LYS A 166 -4.98 14.54 1.22
N LEU A 167 -6.05 13.80 0.93
CA LEU A 167 -7.43 14.23 1.14
C LEU A 167 -7.94 13.84 2.54
N THR A 168 -7.71 12.59 2.93
CA THR A 168 -8.15 12.04 4.22
C THR A 168 -7.35 10.78 4.56
N GLU A 169 -7.49 10.29 5.78
CA GLU A 169 -6.83 9.06 6.25
C GLU A 169 -7.68 8.29 7.25
N ILE A 170 -7.39 7.01 7.38
CA ILE A 170 -7.98 6.11 8.37
C ILE A 170 -6.95 5.10 8.85
N GLU A 171 -7.07 4.65 10.08
CA GLU A 171 -6.13 3.72 10.71
C GLU A 171 -6.83 2.42 11.10
N TYR A 172 -6.16 1.29 10.87
CA TYR A 172 -6.65 -0.05 11.17
C TYR A 172 -5.51 -0.97 11.61
N LEU A 173 -5.86 -2.05 12.33
CA LEU A 173 -5.03 -3.23 12.44
C LEU A 173 -5.28 -4.12 11.22
N ILE A 174 -4.24 -4.38 10.44
CA ILE A 174 -4.31 -5.23 9.25
C ILE A 174 -3.29 -6.36 9.34
N ASP A 175 -3.48 -7.39 8.53
CA ASP A 175 -2.54 -8.48 8.31
C ASP A 175 -2.16 -8.55 6.82
N GLY A 176 -1.11 -9.32 6.52
CA GLY A 176 -0.60 -9.47 5.16
C GLY A 176 -1.18 -10.68 4.45
N TRP A 177 -1.08 -10.69 3.11
CA TRP A 177 -1.32 -11.88 2.31
C TRP A 177 -0.18 -12.88 2.48
N ASP A 178 -0.49 -14.09 2.97
CA ASP A 178 0.48 -15.18 3.07
C ASP A 178 0.83 -15.73 1.68
N ARG A 179 2.13 -15.80 1.39
CA ARG A 179 2.67 -16.21 0.08
C ARG A 179 3.35 -17.57 0.15
#